data_AF-A0A843HW97-F1
#
_entry.id   AF-A0A843HW97-F1
#
_cell.length_a   1.000
_cell.length_b   1.000
_cell.length_c   1.000
_cell.angle_alpha   90.00
_cell.angle_beta   90.00
_cell.angle_gamma   90.00
#
_symmetry.space_group_name_H-M   'P 1'
#
loop_
_entity.id
_entity.type
_entity.pdbx_description
1 polymer ?
#
loop_
_entity_poly.entity_id
_entity_poly.type
_entity_poly.pdbx_seq_one_letter_code
_entity_poly.pdbx_strand_id
1 'polypeptide(L)'
;EASTRTMIKRLRELDLINIDKVAGILITERGKEILHHLYTKVKIIENIELSSLNWKSQGIIIRHGKQILDKLGLLNLRDLIIKQGANHTIIAVVNEERKIELPPKTFDESEEIKKLKEEIKEKIGNNTQINDLIVIFDPPDLHLTYKITLAILSNG
;
A
#
# COMPACT_ATOMS: atom_id res chain seq x y z
N GLU A 1 4.39 20.38 -16.03
CA GLU A 1 5.66 20.35 -16.80
C GLU A 1 6.87 20.85 -16.01
N ALA A 2 6.85 22.07 -15.43
CA ALA A 2 7.98 22.59 -14.65
C ALA A 2 8.35 21.74 -13.41
N SER A 3 7.35 21.14 -12.74
CA SER A 3 7.54 20.23 -11.61
C SER A 3 8.27 18.95 -12.01
N THR A 4 7.85 18.31 -13.10
CA THR A 4 8.45 17.08 -13.63
C THR A 4 9.91 17.29 -14.02
N ARG A 5 10.22 18.39 -14.73
CA ARG A 5 11.60 18.72 -15.12
C ARG A 5 12.50 18.94 -13.89
N THR A 6 11.98 19.62 -12.87
CA THR A 6 12.69 19.85 -11.61
C THR A 6 12.93 18.54 -10.86
N MET A 7 11.94 17.65 -10.82
CA MET A 7 12.06 16.32 -10.21
C MET A 7 13.13 15.48 -10.91
N ILE A 8 13.11 15.40 -12.24
CA ILE A 8 14.11 14.68 -13.05
C ILE A 8 15.52 15.23 -12.76
N LYS A 9 15.68 16.56 -12.72
CA LYS A 9 16.95 17.18 -12.39
C LYS A 9 17.45 16.74 -11.00
N ARG A 10 16.59 16.76 -9.98
CA ARG A 10 16.94 16.33 -8.61
C ARG A 10 17.29 14.85 -8.52
N LEU A 11 16.51 13.99 -9.18
CA LEU A 11 16.81 12.55 -9.22
C LEU A 11 18.19 12.28 -9.84
N ARG A 12 18.57 13.04 -10.88
CA ARG A 12 19.90 12.98 -11.47
C ARG A 12 20.98 13.49 -10.52
N GLU A 13 20.76 14.61 -9.83
CA GLU A 13 21.69 15.16 -8.84
C GLU A 13 21.94 14.21 -7.66
N LEU A 14 20.95 13.36 -7.34
CA LEU A 14 21.06 12.32 -6.31
C LEU A 14 21.62 10.98 -6.84
N ASP A 15 22.05 10.92 -8.10
CA ASP A 15 22.57 9.71 -8.75
C ASP A 15 21.56 8.55 -8.75
N LEU A 16 20.27 8.86 -8.89
CA LEU A 16 19.19 7.86 -8.97
C LEU A 16 18.82 7.53 -10.42
N ILE A 17 19.05 8.47 -11.32
CA ILE A 17 18.83 8.33 -12.75
C ILE A 17 19.96 8.98 -13.55
N ASN A 18 20.19 8.49 -14.76
CA ASN A 18 21.00 9.10 -15.79
C ASN A 18 20.11 9.55 -16.96
N ILE A 19 20.55 10.58 -17.67
CA ILE A 19 19.87 11.07 -18.88
C ILE A 19 20.80 10.83 -20.05
N ASP A 20 20.44 9.86 -20.88
CA ASP A 20 21.10 9.59 -22.15
C ASP A 20 20.35 10.29 -23.29
N LYS A 21 21.09 10.79 -24.29
CA LYS A 21 20.50 11.53 -25.42
C LYS A 21 19.66 10.64 -26.34
N VAL A 22 19.91 9.33 -26.37
CA VAL A 22 19.26 8.36 -27.26
C VAL A 22 18.27 7.50 -26.47
N ALA A 23 18.69 6.96 -25.33
CA ALA A 23 17.90 6.04 -24.51
C ALA A 23 16.95 6.75 -23.51
N GLY A 24 17.03 8.07 -23.39
CA GLY A 24 16.19 8.85 -22.49
C GLY A 24 16.62 8.73 -21.03
N ILE A 25 15.66 8.57 -20.11
CA ILE A 25 15.93 8.47 -18.67
C ILE A 25 16.18 7.02 -18.29
N LEU A 26 17.36 6.74 -17.74
CA LEU A 26 17.77 5.42 -17.29
C LEU A 26 17.96 5.41 -15.78
N ILE A 27 17.55 4.34 -15.11
CA ILE A 27 17.80 4.17 -13.67
C ILE A 27 19.24 3.72 -13.42
N THR A 28 19.91 4.30 -12.43
CA THR A 28 21.26 3.89 -12.00
C THR A 28 21.19 2.63 -11.14
N GLU A 29 22.32 1.99 -10.87
CA GLU A 29 22.36 0.87 -9.91
C GLU A 29 21.87 1.30 -8.53
N ARG A 30 22.27 2.48 -8.05
CA ARG A 30 21.77 3.07 -6.80
C ARG A 30 20.25 3.28 -6.84
N GLY A 31 19.70 3.73 -7.96
CA GLY A 31 18.26 3.85 -8.14
C GLY A 31 17.56 2.49 -8.08
N LYS A 32 18.14 1.46 -8.70
CA LYS A 32 17.62 0.07 -8.65
C LYS A 32 17.65 -0.49 -7.24
N GLU A 33 18.70 -0.25 -6.46
CA GLU A 33 18.79 -0.68 -5.07
C GLU A 33 17.65 -0.07 -4.23
N ILE A 34 17.40 1.24 -4.38
CA ILE A 34 16.30 1.91 -3.68
C ILE A 34 14.94 1.34 -4.08
N LEU A 35 14.71 1.13 -5.38
CA LEU A 35 13.48 0.49 -5.85
C LEU A 35 13.35 -0.94 -5.33
N HIS A 36 14.45 -1.70 -5.30
CA HIS A 36 14.47 -3.05 -4.76
C HIS A 36 14.06 -3.07 -3.27
N HIS A 37 14.58 -2.13 -2.47
CA HIS A 37 14.15 -1.98 -1.08
C HIS A 37 12.67 -1.63 -0.94
N LEU A 38 12.12 -0.84 -1.87
CA LEU A 38 10.70 -0.53 -1.87
C LEU A 38 9.86 -1.77 -2.23
N TYR A 39 10.21 -2.48 -3.31
CA TYR A 39 9.47 -3.65 -3.79
C TYR A 39 9.56 -4.86 -2.85
N THR A 40 10.63 -4.99 -2.09
CA THR A 40 10.73 -6.04 -1.05
C THR A 40 9.85 -5.75 0.16
N LYS A 41 9.60 -4.46 0.46
CA LYS A 41 8.73 -4.04 1.55
C LYS A 41 7.27 -3.90 1.16
N VAL A 42 6.97 -3.58 -0.09
CA VAL A 42 5.61 -3.28 -0.54
C VAL A 42 5.23 -4.17 -1.71
N LYS A 43 4.09 -4.83 -1.57
CA LYS A 43 3.43 -5.55 -2.66
C LYS A 43 2.11 -4.87 -2.99
N ILE A 44 1.96 -4.46 -4.25
CA ILE A 44 0.71 -3.94 -4.79
C ILE A 44 -0.08 -5.12 -5.35
N ILE A 45 -1.37 -5.17 -5.02
CA ILE A 45 -2.32 -6.11 -5.59
C ILE A 45 -3.31 -5.30 -6.43
N GLU A 46 -3.26 -5.54 -7.74
CA GLU A 46 -4.15 -4.89 -8.68
C GLU A 46 -5.52 -5.59 -8.71
N ASN A 47 -6.58 -4.82 -8.96
CA ASN A 47 -7.93 -5.32 -9.25
C ASN A 47 -8.49 -6.30 -8.21
N ILE A 48 -8.68 -5.83 -6.98
CA ILE A 48 -9.41 -6.56 -5.95
C ILE A 48 -10.89 -6.21 -6.07
N GLU A 49 -11.73 -7.21 -6.34
CA GLU A 49 -13.18 -7.08 -6.23
C GLU A 49 -13.65 -7.66 -4.89
N LEU A 50 -14.28 -6.81 -4.06
CA LEU A 50 -14.91 -7.19 -2.81
C LEU A 50 -16.42 -7.14 -2.99
N SER A 51 -17.01 -8.30 -3.29
CA SER A 51 -18.44 -8.49 -3.51
C SER A 51 -19.27 -8.17 -2.26
N SER A 52 -18.74 -8.44 -1.06
CA SER A 52 -19.41 -8.11 0.21
C SER A 52 -19.67 -6.61 0.40
N LEU A 53 -18.87 -5.76 -0.25
CA LEU A 53 -18.96 -4.31 -0.18
C LEU A 53 -19.34 -3.66 -1.52
N ASN A 54 -19.48 -4.46 -2.58
CA ASN A 54 -19.60 -3.98 -3.96
C ASN A 54 -18.48 -3.01 -4.37
N TRP A 55 -17.23 -3.32 -3.98
CA TRP A 55 -16.06 -2.49 -4.29
C TRP A 55 -15.24 -3.09 -5.42
N LYS A 56 -14.85 -2.21 -6.36
CA LYS A 56 -13.66 -2.40 -7.19
C LYS A 56 -12.53 -1.63 -6.51
N SER A 57 -11.44 -2.30 -6.20
CA SER A 57 -10.43 -1.77 -5.29
C SER A 57 -9.01 -2.19 -5.69
N GLN A 58 -8.03 -1.56 -5.06
CA GLN A 58 -6.63 -1.97 -5.10
C GLN A 58 -6.13 -2.24 -3.68
N GLY A 59 -5.12 -3.11 -3.59
CA GLY A 59 -4.51 -3.52 -2.33
C GLY A 59 -3.05 -3.12 -2.25
N ILE A 60 -2.62 -2.73 -1.06
CA ILE A 60 -1.22 -2.54 -0.68
C ILE A 60 -0.95 -3.48 0.50
N ILE A 61 0.10 -4.30 0.38
CA ILE A 61 0.62 -5.11 1.47
C ILE A 61 1.99 -4.55 1.83
N ILE A 62 2.15 -4.09 3.07
CA ILE A 62 3.42 -3.60 3.61
C ILE A 62 3.98 -4.66 4.55
N ARG A 63 5.14 -5.21 4.20
CA ARG A 63 5.84 -6.24 4.96
C ARG A 63 6.18 -5.75 6.35
N HIS A 64 5.80 -6.54 7.35
CA HIS A 64 5.96 -6.17 8.77
C HIS A 64 5.37 -4.79 9.11
N GLY A 65 4.37 -4.34 8.35
CA GLY A 65 3.79 -3.01 8.47
C GLY A 65 2.90 -2.81 9.70
N LYS A 66 2.61 -3.84 10.50
CA LYS A 66 1.83 -3.72 11.74
C LYS A 66 2.38 -2.62 12.67
N GLN A 67 3.70 -2.48 12.77
CA GLN A 67 4.35 -1.43 13.56
C GLN A 67 3.97 0.01 13.11
N ILE A 68 3.68 0.21 11.82
CA ILE A 68 3.23 1.49 11.28
C ILE A 68 1.83 1.80 11.81
N LEU A 69 0.94 0.80 11.81
CA LEU A 69 -0.40 0.93 12.38
C LEU A 69 -0.34 1.19 13.89
N ASP A 70 0.53 0.48 14.63
CA ASP A 70 0.67 0.65 16.08
C ASP A 70 1.17 2.06 16.44
N LYS A 71 2.05 2.64 15.62
CA LYS A 71 2.59 3.99 15.82
C LYS A 71 1.61 5.09 15.42
N LEU A 72 0.97 4.98 14.25
CA LEU A 72 0.07 6.02 13.75
C LEU A 72 -1.30 5.95 14.41
N GLY A 73 -1.77 4.75 14.74
CA GLY A 73 -3.14 4.48 15.11
C GLY A 73 -4.06 4.35 13.89
N LEU A 74 -5.09 3.52 14.03
CA LEU A 74 -6.03 3.18 12.95
C LEU A 74 -6.72 4.41 12.34
N LEU A 75 -7.22 5.32 13.17
CA LEU A 75 -7.98 6.50 12.69
C LEU A 75 -7.09 7.44 11.88
N ASN A 76 -5.87 7.71 12.35
CA ASN A 76 -4.93 8.57 11.64
C ASN A 76 -4.47 7.93 10.33
N LEU A 77 -4.24 6.62 10.31
CA LEU A 77 -3.89 5.91 9.09
C LEU A 77 -5.03 5.96 8.06
N ARG A 78 -6.28 5.73 8.48
CA ARG A 78 -7.46 5.88 7.63
C ARG A 78 -7.53 7.28 7.05
N ASP A 79 -7.47 8.30 7.91
CA ASP A 79 -7.62 9.69 7.49
C ASP A 79 -6.48 10.13 6.55
N LEU A 80 -5.26 9.61 6.77
CA LEU A 80 -4.12 9.79 5.86
C LEU A 80 -4.42 9.22 4.46
N ILE A 81 -5.00 8.01 4.38
CA ILE A 81 -5.36 7.34 3.13
C ILE A 81 -6.47 8.12 2.40
N ILE A 82 -7.54 8.50 3.10
CA ILE A 82 -8.64 9.31 2.54
C ILE A 82 -8.10 10.65 2.02
N LYS A 83 -7.20 11.31 2.77
CA LYS A 83 -6.55 12.57 2.35
C LYS A 83 -5.74 12.43 1.05
N GLN A 84 -5.26 11.22 0.70
CA GLN A 84 -4.59 11.02 -0.58
C GLN A 84 -5.55 10.94 -1.77
N GLY A 85 -6.84 10.70 -1.54
CA GLY A 85 -7.88 10.64 -2.57
C GLY A 85 -8.67 9.34 -2.63
N ALA A 86 -8.51 8.43 -1.67
CA ALA A 86 -9.39 7.25 -1.56
C ALA A 86 -10.79 7.67 -1.06
N ASN A 87 -11.83 7.04 -1.61
CA ASN A 87 -13.20 7.23 -1.14
C ASN A 87 -13.43 6.47 0.16
N HIS A 88 -13.01 5.20 0.18
CA HIS A 88 -13.08 4.34 1.33
C HIS A 88 -11.81 3.50 1.46
N THR A 89 -11.56 2.99 2.66
CA THR A 89 -10.43 2.11 2.90
C THR A 89 -10.73 1.08 3.99
N ILE A 90 -10.15 -0.11 3.81
CA ILE A 90 -10.07 -1.17 4.78
C ILE A 90 -8.61 -1.30 5.19
N ILE A 91 -8.38 -1.29 6.49
CA ILE A 91 -7.07 -1.52 7.09
C ILE A 91 -7.15 -2.85 7.82
N ALA A 92 -6.26 -3.77 7.47
CA ALA A 92 -6.16 -5.07 8.09
C ALA A 92 -4.71 -5.40 8.45
N VAL A 93 -4.52 -6.31 9.39
CA VAL A 93 -3.20 -6.85 9.72
C VAL A 93 -3.23 -8.36 9.72
N VAL A 94 -2.10 -8.99 9.42
CA VAL A 94 -1.96 -10.44 9.59
C VAL A 94 -1.39 -10.73 10.96
N ASN A 95 -2.15 -11.45 11.79
CA ASN A 95 -1.76 -11.79 13.14
C ASN A 95 -0.75 -12.96 13.19
N GLU A 96 -0.33 -13.34 14.40
CA GLU A 96 0.62 -14.42 14.65
C GLU A 96 0.09 -15.80 14.20
N GLU A 97 -1.24 -15.99 14.20
CA GLU A 97 -1.92 -17.19 13.69
C GLU A 97 -2.10 -17.19 12.16
N ARG A 98 -1.51 -16.22 11.44
CA ARG A 98 -1.66 -16.01 9.99
C ARG A 98 -3.11 -15.75 9.55
N LYS A 99 -3.93 -15.17 10.43
CA LYS A 99 -5.30 -14.75 10.12
C LYS A 99 -5.33 -13.24 9.86
N ILE A 100 -6.24 -12.84 8.98
CA ILE A 100 -6.52 -11.43 8.69
C ILE A 100 -7.41 -10.88 9.81
N GLU A 101 -6.93 -9.83 10.46
CA GLU A 101 -7.65 -9.11 11.51
C GLU A 101 -7.98 -7.70 11.02
N LEU A 102 -9.21 -7.25 11.32
CA LEU A 102 -9.71 -5.90 11.04
C LEU A 102 -9.79 -5.13 12.36
N PRO A 103 -8.86 -4.21 12.65
CA PRO A 103 -8.89 -3.43 13.88
C PRO A 103 -10.01 -2.37 13.87
N PRO A 104 -10.59 -1.99 15.03
CA PRO A 104 -10.39 -2.60 16.34
C PRO A 104 -11.10 -3.96 16.45
N LYS A 105 -10.54 -4.89 17.23
CA LYS A 105 -11.20 -6.18 17.51
C LYS A 105 -12.49 -5.93 18.28
N THR A 106 -13.63 -6.30 17.71
CA THR A 106 -14.89 -6.38 18.44
C THR A 106 -15.07 -7.81 18.96
N PHE A 107 -15.56 -7.96 20.19
CA PHE A 107 -15.79 -9.29 20.79
C PHE A 107 -16.88 -10.07 20.04
N ASP A 108 -17.88 -9.37 19.51
CA ASP A 108 -18.86 -9.90 18.57
C ASP A 108 -18.53 -9.43 17.16
N GLU A 109 -17.99 -10.34 16.34
CA GLU A 109 -17.84 -10.11 14.91
C GLU A 109 -19.11 -10.53 14.20
N SER A 110 -19.74 -9.58 13.49
CA SER A 110 -20.91 -9.87 12.67
C SER A 110 -20.56 -10.81 11.51
N GLU A 111 -21.56 -11.51 10.97
CA GLU A 111 -21.36 -12.44 9.85
C GLU A 111 -20.83 -11.71 8.59
N GLU A 112 -21.19 -10.43 8.41
CA GLU A 112 -20.67 -9.60 7.32
C GLU A 112 -19.16 -9.38 7.44
N ILE A 113 -18.65 -9.14 8.66
CA ILE A 113 -17.22 -8.97 8.93
C ILE A 113 -16.46 -10.27 8.69
N LYS A 114 -17.02 -11.41 9.09
CA LYS A 114 -16.43 -12.74 8.82
C LYS A 114 -16.33 -12.98 7.31
N LYS A 115 -17.43 -12.76 6.57
CA LYS A 115 -17.46 -12.90 5.12
C LYS A 115 -16.45 -11.99 4.43
N LEU A 116 -16.32 -10.73 4.87
CA LEU A 116 -15.33 -9.80 4.34
C LEU A 116 -13.90 -10.30 4.59
N LYS A 117 -13.58 -10.80 5.79
CA LYS A 117 -12.25 -11.35 6.09
C LYS A 117 -11.93 -12.57 5.25
N GLU A 118 -12.89 -13.46 5.04
CA GLU A 118 -12.74 -14.63 4.16
C GLU A 118 -12.49 -14.21 2.71
N GLU A 119 -13.26 -13.24 2.22
CA GLU A 119 -13.09 -12.69 0.87
C GLU A 119 -11.70 -12.05 0.69
N ILE A 120 -11.26 -11.22 1.64
CA ILE A 120 -9.90 -10.67 1.63
C ILE A 120 -8.88 -11.80 1.66
N LYS A 121 -9.05 -12.81 2.52
CA LYS A 121 -8.13 -13.95 2.61
C LYS A 121 -8.04 -14.72 1.29
N GLU A 122 -9.15 -14.95 0.60
CA GLU A 122 -9.19 -15.61 -0.70
C GLU A 122 -8.40 -14.80 -1.76
N LYS A 123 -8.64 -13.48 -1.82
CA LYS A 123 -8.05 -12.62 -2.85
C LYS A 123 -6.57 -12.33 -2.63
N ILE A 124 -6.15 -12.14 -1.37
CA ILE A 124 -4.79 -11.67 -1.07
C ILE A 124 -3.99 -12.54 -0.11
N GLY A 125 -4.60 -13.52 0.58
CA GLY A 125 -3.96 -14.27 1.65
C GLY A 125 -2.64 -14.94 1.26
N ASN A 126 -2.55 -15.51 0.06
CA ASN A 126 -1.34 -16.16 -0.47
C ASN A 126 -0.13 -15.20 -0.62
N ASN A 127 -0.38 -13.89 -0.58
CA ASN A 127 0.64 -12.87 -0.73
C ASN A 127 1.12 -12.30 0.61
N THR A 128 0.50 -12.68 1.71
CA THR A 128 0.69 -12.07 3.03
C THR A 128 1.62 -12.88 3.93
N GLN A 129 2.23 -12.20 4.89
CA GLN A 129 3.10 -12.75 5.94
C GLN A 129 2.67 -12.21 7.30
N ILE A 130 3.12 -12.86 8.38
CA ILE A 130 2.84 -12.42 9.75
C ILE A 130 3.31 -10.98 9.95
N ASN A 131 2.49 -10.18 10.61
CA ASN A 131 2.67 -8.75 10.87
C ASN A 131 2.62 -7.85 9.64
N ASP A 132 2.18 -8.34 8.48
CA ASP A 132 1.90 -7.47 7.34
C ASP A 132 0.74 -6.53 7.64
N LEU A 133 0.87 -5.30 7.16
CA LEU A 133 -0.23 -4.33 7.08
C LEU A 133 -0.83 -4.42 5.68
N ILE A 134 -2.14 -4.57 5.63
CA ILE A 134 -2.93 -4.64 4.42
C ILE A 134 -3.80 -3.38 4.37
N VAL A 135 -3.76 -2.68 3.24
CA VAL A 135 -4.61 -1.54 2.95
C VAL A 135 -5.34 -1.82 1.65
N ILE A 136 -6.67 -1.87 1.69
CA ILE A 136 -7.51 -1.98 0.50
C ILE A 136 -8.31 -0.69 0.38
N PHE A 137 -8.45 -0.14 -0.81
CA PHE A 137 -9.15 1.12 -1.02
C PHE A 137 -9.79 1.20 -2.41
N ASP A 138 -10.83 2.02 -2.54
CA ASP A 138 -11.45 2.40 -3.80
C ASP A 138 -11.30 3.93 -4.02
N PRO A 139 -11.29 4.40 -5.28
CA PRO A 139 -11.32 3.63 -6.53
C PRO A 139 -9.95 2.99 -6.85
N PRO A 140 -9.90 1.98 -7.74
CA PRO A 140 -8.64 1.40 -8.18
C PRO A 140 -7.94 2.40 -9.12
N ASP A 141 -6.80 2.92 -8.70
CA ASP A 141 -5.95 3.80 -9.48
C ASP A 141 -4.47 3.61 -9.08
N LEU A 142 -3.62 3.26 -10.05
CA LEU A 142 -2.23 2.94 -9.79
C LEU A 142 -1.44 4.16 -9.26
N HIS A 143 -1.78 5.38 -9.71
CA HIS A 143 -1.14 6.59 -9.22
C HIS A 143 -1.50 6.86 -7.75
N LEU A 144 -2.79 6.68 -7.39
CA LEU A 144 -3.28 6.73 -6.02
C LEU A 144 -2.61 5.67 -5.14
N THR A 145 -2.42 4.45 -5.65
CA THR A 145 -1.70 3.38 -4.95
C THR A 145 -0.30 3.80 -4.53
N TYR A 146 0.49 4.36 -5.46
CA TYR A 146 1.83 4.84 -5.15
C TYR A 146 1.80 6.02 -4.18
N LYS A 147 0.84 6.94 -4.33
CA LYS A 147 0.67 8.09 -3.43
C LYS A 147 0.35 7.66 -2.00
N ILE A 148 -0.59 6.73 -1.82
CA ILE A 148 -0.93 6.14 -0.52
C ILE A 148 0.27 5.40 0.06
N THR A 149 0.92 4.55 -0.73
CA THR A 149 2.11 3.79 -0.29
C THR A 149 3.18 4.73 0.28
N LEU A 150 3.55 5.77 -0.48
CA LEU A 150 4.55 6.74 -0.04
C LEU A 150 4.10 7.53 1.18
N ALA A 151 2.83 7.92 1.25
CA ALA A 151 2.28 8.62 2.41
C ALA A 151 2.38 7.76 3.69
N ILE A 152 2.02 6.48 3.62
CA ILE A 152 2.10 5.57 4.77
C ILE A 152 3.56 5.39 5.21
N LEU A 153 4.45 5.08 4.26
CA LEU A 153 5.87 4.85 4.56
C LEU A 153 6.62 6.09 5.06
N SER A 154 6.15 7.30 4.73
CA SER A 154 6.78 8.55 5.17
C SER A 154 6.34 8.97 6.58
N ASN A 155 5.23 8.43 7.09
CA ASN A 155 4.67 8.77 8.40
C ASN A 155 4.81 7.63 9.42
N GLY A 156 5.01 6.38 8.96
CA GLY A 156 5.32 5.21 9.78
C GLY A 156 6.77 5.18 10.23
#